data_AF-A0A0G0I014-F1
#
_entry.id   AF-A0A0G0I014-F1
#
_cell.length_a   1.000
_cell.length_b   1.000
_cell.length_c   1.000
_cell.angle_alpha   90.00
_cell.angle_beta   90.00
_cell.angle_gamma   90.00
#
_symmetry.space_group_name_H-M   'P 1'
#
loop_
_entity.id
_entity.type
_entity.pdbx_description
1 polymer ?
#
loop_
_entity_poly.entity_id
_entity_poly.type
_entity_poly.pdbx_seq_one_letter_code
_entity_poly.pdbx_strand_id
1 'polypeptide(L)'
;MLSKIDKTIQKAAPTWPLEKINKIDLAILRFAIYEVLKGSAPKKVIIDEAVEIAKEYGSETSSSFVNGVLGTIYQPKKTHE
;
A
#
# COMPACT_ATOMS: atom_id res chain seq x y z
N MET A 1 10.55 -11.37 7.36
CA MET A 1 9.67 -11.03 6.21
C MET A 1 8.93 -9.73 6.47
N LEU A 2 8.23 -9.59 7.59
CA LEU A 2 7.51 -8.36 7.97
C LEU A 2 8.41 -7.10 7.99
N SER A 3 9.63 -7.19 8.52
CA SER A 3 10.60 -6.09 8.53
C SER A 3 11.00 -5.59 7.12
N LYS A 4 10.94 -6.45 6.09
CA LYS A 4 11.21 -6.05 4.70
C LYS A 4 10.02 -5.26 4.14
N ILE A 5 8.80 -5.71 4.43
CA ILE A 5 7.55 -5.05 4.03
C ILE A 5 7.46 -3.66 4.67
N ASP A 6 7.70 -3.58 5.97
CA ASP A 6 7.70 -2.32 6.72
C ASP A 6 8.72 -1.32 6.17
N LYS A 7 9.92 -1.79 5.83
CA LYS A 7 10.94 -0.96 5.14
C LYS A 7 10.49 -0.50 3.77
N THR A 8 9.77 -1.33 3.00
CA THR A 8 9.21 -0.93 1.70
C THR A 8 8.15 0.15 1.86
N ILE A 9 7.24 0.00 2.84
CA ILE A 9 6.22 1.01 3.16
C ILE A 9 6.88 2.33 3.54
N GLN A 10 7.86 2.29 4.46
CA GLN A 10 8.52 3.51 4.94
C GLN A 10 9.28 4.26 3.83
N LYS A 11 9.85 3.53 2.84
CA LYS A 11 10.49 4.15 1.67
C LYS A 11 9.49 4.84 0.75
N ALA A 12 8.28 4.32 0.65
CA ALA A 12 7.21 4.89 -0.17
C ALA A 12 6.47 6.04 0.51
N ALA A 13 6.44 6.05 1.86
CA ALA A 13 5.84 7.09 2.67
C ALA A 13 6.85 7.68 3.68
N PRO A 14 7.90 8.39 3.22
CA PRO A 14 8.99 8.84 4.09
C PRO A 14 8.56 9.86 5.16
N THR A 15 7.49 10.61 4.89
CA THR A 15 6.92 11.60 5.83
C THR A 15 5.96 10.98 6.86
N TRP A 16 5.63 9.70 6.72
CA TRP A 16 4.73 8.97 7.61
C TRP A 16 5.49 7.84 8.31
N PRO A 17 5.96 8.07 9.56
CA PRO A 17 6.49 7.00 10.39
C PRO A 17 5.46 5.87 10.52
N LEU A 18 5.90 4.61 10.47
CA LEU A 18 5.01 3.44 10.60
C LEU A 18 4.09 3.52 11.83
N GLU A 19 4.56 4.06 12.96
CA GLU A 19 3.73 4.17 14.17
C GLU A 19 2.61 5.22 14.06
N LYS A 20 2.72 6.16 13.10
CA LYS A 20 1.71 7.20 12.85
C LYS A 20 0.70 6.81 11.77
N ILE A 21 0.94 5.72 11.04
CA ILE A 21 -0.01 5.19 10.07
C ILE A 21 -1.17 4.56 10.85
N ASN A 22 -2.40 4.79 10.40
CA ASN A 22 -3.57 4.13 10.95
C ASN A 22 -3.36 2.60 10.91
N LYS A 23 -3.71 1.89 11.98
CA LYS A 23 -3.45 0.44 12.10
C LYS A 23 -4.12 -0.36 10.98
N ILE A 24 -5.29 0.07 10.51
CA ILE A 24 -6.03 -0.55 9.41
C ILE A 24 -5.27 -0.35 8.09
N ASP A 25 -4.88 0.88 7.77
CA ASP A 25 -4.08 1.18 6.58
C ASP A 25 -2.77 0.40 6.57
N LEU A 26 -2.09 0.34 7.72
CA LEU A 26 -0.84 -0.41 7.84
C LEU A 26 -1.04 -1.90 7.63
N ALA A 27 -2.14 -2.48 8.14
CA ALA A 27 -2.48 -3.88 7.92
C ALA A 27 -2.78 -4.16 6.43
N ILE A 28 -3.56 -3.31 5.78
CA ILE A 28 -3.89 -3.39 4.35
C ILE A 28 -2.62 -3.33 3.51
N LEU A 29 -1.76 -2.34 3.74
CA LEU A 29 -0.49 -2.20 3.03
C LEU A 29 0.42 -3.42 3.21
N ARG A 30 0.54 -3.92 4.44
CA ARG A 30 1.35 -5.11 4.73
C ARG A 30 0.84 -6.33 3.99
N PHE A 31 -0.48 -6.53 3.98
CA PHE A 31 -1.12 -7.65 3.32
C PHE A 31 -0.96 -7.57 1.79
N ALA A 32 -1.29 -6.43 1.19
CA ALA A 32 -1.15 -6.22 -0.26
C ALA A 32 0.30 -6.42 -0.74
N ILE A 33 1.29 -5.86 -0.03
CA ILE A 33 2.70 -6.04 -0.38
C ILE A 33 3.11 -7.51 -0.24
N TYR A 34 2.66 -8.21 0.81
CA TYR A 34 2.92 -9.63 0.97
C TYR A 34 2.37 -10.45 -0.21
N GLU A 35 1.13 -10.21 -0.62
CA GLU A 35 0.52 -10.92 -1.76
C GLU A 35 1.24 -10.65 -3.08
N VAL A 36 1.64 -9.40 -3.32
CA VAL A 36 2.45 -9.07 -4.51
C VAL A 36 3.79 -9.80 -4.50
N LEU A 37 4.44 -9.91 -3.33
CA LEU A 37 5.70 -10.66 -3.20
C LEU A 37 5.52 -12.17 -3.36
N LYS A 38 4.34 -12.70 -3.03
CA LYS A 38 3.99 -14.11 -3.24
C LYS A 38 3.52 -14.41 -4.65
N GLY A 39 3.13 -13.39 -5.41
CA GLY A 39 2.55 -13.57 -6.74
C GLY A 39 1.18 -14.25 -6.69
N SER A 40 0.41 -14.03 -5.62
CA SER A 40 -0.90 -14.67 -5.41
C SER A 40 -1.93 -14.32 -6.50
N ALA A 41 -1.81 -13.11 -7.07
CA ALA A 41 -2.69 -12.58 -8.10
C ALA A 41 -1.97 -11.49 -8.92
N PRO A 42 -2.53 -11.04 -10.06
CA PRO A 42 -1.99 -9.90 -10.79
C PRO A 42 -1.88 -8.67 -9.88
N LYS A 43 -0.70 -8.04 -9.88
CA LYS A 43 -0.39 -6.86 -9.05
C LYS A 43 -1.47 -5.78 -9.08
N LYS A 44 -2.06 -5.50 -10.25
CA LYS A 44 -3.13 -4.51 -10.39
C LYS A 44 -4.36 -4.90 -9.58
N VAL A 45 -4.78 -6.16 -9.65
CA VAL A 45 -5.92 -6.68 -8.88
C VAL A 45 -5.67 -6.51 -7.38
N ILE A 46 -4.48 -6.90 -6.89
CA ILE A 46 -4.14 -6.76 -5.46
C ILE A 46 -4.20 -5.29 -5.00
N ILE A 47 -3.75 -4.36 -5.84
CA ILE A 47 -3.80 -2.93 -5.53
C ILE A 47 -5.25 -2.42 -5.52
N ASP A 48 -6.04 -2.78 -6.54
CA ASP A 48 -7.44 -2.37 -6.64
C ASP A 48 -8.24 -2.88 -5.42
N GLU A 49 -8.08 -4.16 -5.04
CA GLU A 49 -8.71 -4.75 -3.84
C GLU A 49 -8.25 -4.07 -2.54
N ALA A 50 -6.96 -3.78 -2.39
CA ALA A 50 -6.45 -3.08 -1.22
C ALA A 50 -7.07 -1.69 -1.06
N VAL A 51 -7.32 -0.99 -2.17
CA VAL A 51 -7.99 0.32 -2.17
C VAL A 51 -9.46 0.19 -1.81
N GLU A 52 -10.17 -0.83 -2.31
CA GLU A 52 -11.57 -1.08 -1.91
C GLU A 52 -11.70 -1.43 -0.43
N ILE A 53 -10.83 -2.29 0.11
CA ILE A 53 -10.80 -2.60 1.55
C ILE A 53 -10.53 -1.33 2.38
N ALA A 54 -9.65 -0.44 1.89
CA ALA A 54 -9.36 0.82 2.57
C ALA A 54 -10.53 1.81 2.55
N LYS A 55 -11.41 1.77 1.53
CA LYS A 55 -12.66 2.55 1.52
C LYS A 55 -13.66 2.03 2.53
N GLU A 56 -13.77 0.70 2.65
CA GLU A 56 -14.78 0.06 3.49
C GLU A 56 -14.42 0.15 4.99
N TYR A 57 -13.14 -0.05 5.33
CA TYR A 57 -12.72 -0.19 6.73
C TYR A 57 -11.81 0.94 7.24
N GLY A 58 -11.32 1.80 6.36
CA GLY A 58 -10.41 2.88 6.70
C GLY A 58 -11.10 4.17 7.16
N SER A 59 -10.33 5.25 7.26
CA SER A 59 -10.84 6.62 7.37
C SER A 59 -11.15 7.21 5.99
N GLU A 60 -11.71 8.42 5.97
CA GLU A 60 -11.98 9.17 4.73
C GLU A 60 -10.76 9.32 3.81
N THR A 61 -9.54 9.30 4.38
CA THR A 61 -8.28 9.45 3.64
C THR A 61 -7.58 8.13 3.33
N SER A 62 -8.08 6.99 3.83
CA SER A 62 -7.39 5.70 3.74
C SER A 62 -7.22 5.20 2.32
N SER A 63 -8.28 5.29 1.50
CA SER A 63 -8.23 4.79 0.11
C SER A 63 -7.20 5.53 -0.74
N SER A 64 -7.12 6.86 -0.62
CA SER A 64 -6.16 7.68 -1.34
C SER A 64 -4.74 7.48 -0.80
N PHE A 65 -4.57 7.33 0.52
CA PHE A 65 -3.29 7.02 1.14
C PHE A 65 -2.75 5.66 0.69
N VAL A 66 -3.56 4.59 0.79
CA VAL A 66 -3.18 3.23 0.37
C VAL A 66 -2.84 3.20 -1.12
N ASN A 67 -3.67 3.82 -1.96
CA ASN A 67 -3.40 3.92 -3.40
C ASN A 67 -2.08 4.66 -3.68
N GLY A 68 -1.81 5.77 -2.98
CA GLY A 68 -0.58 6.54 -3.15
C GLY A 68 0.68 5.75 -2.78
N VAL A 69 0.64 5.02 -1.66
CA VAL A 69 1.76 4.18 -1.20
C VAL A 69 1.99 3.02 -2.17
N LEU A 70 0.96 2.24 -2.50
CA LEU A 70 1.09 1.11 -3.42
C LEU A 70 1.46 1.55 -4.84
N GLY A 71 0.91 2.68 -5.30
CA GLY A 71 1.28 3.33 -6.55
C GLY A 71 2.77 3.65 -6.61
N THR A 72 3.32 4.25 -5.54
CA THR A 72 4.75 4.58 -5.44
C THR A 72 5.64 3.33 -5.47
N ILE A 73 5.19 2.21 -4.89
CA ILE A 73 5.98 0.96 -4.84
C ILE A 73 5.93 0.22 -6.19
N TYR A 74 4.79 0.24 -6.88
CA TYR A 74 4.49 -0.74 -7.92
C TYR A 74 4.07 -0.20 -9.28
N GLN A 75 3.63 1.06 -9.38
CA GLN A 75 3.32 1.68 -10.66
C GLN A 75 4.56 2.37 -11.22
N PRO A 76 4.87 2.19 -12.53
CA PRO A 76 5.90 2.97 -13.18
C PRO A 76 5.49 4.46 -13.13
N LYS A 77 6.44 5.36 -12.87
CA LYS A 77 6.20 6.80 -13.00
C LYS A 77 5.64 7.03 -14.40
N LYS A 78 4.41 7.52 -14.49
CA LYS A 78 3.91 8.08 -15.73
C LYS A 78 4.75 9.32 -15.98
N THR A 79 5.76 9.19 -16.84
CA THR A 79 6.36 10.35 -17.49
C THR A 79 5.22 10.96 -18.28
N HIS A 80 4.73 12.12 -17.83
CA HIS A 80 3.88 12.95 -18.68
C HIS A 80 4.77 13.39 -19.85
N GLU A 81 4.59 12.76 -21.00
CA GLU A 81 4.93 13.35 -22.30
C GLU A 81 3.89 14.42 -22.65
#